data_AF-A0A946Y2W2-F1
#
_entry.id   AF-A0A946Y2W2-F1
#
_cell.length_a   1.000
_cell.length_b   1.000
_cell.length_c   1.000
_cell.angle_alpha   90.00
_cell.angle_beta   90.00
_cell.angle_gamma   90.00
#
_symmetry.space_group_name_H-M   'P 1'
#
loop_
_entity.id
_entity.type
_entity.pdbx_description
1 polymer ?
#
loop_
_entity_poly.entity_id
_entity_poly.type
_entity_poly.pdbx_seq_one_letter_code
_entity_poly.pdbx_strand_id
1 'polypeptide(L)'
;MRNSVMLPFVAAVVLLGGCAETCAPQRGEIDERSYLLGILGGFAEIVRLGVKELALSEVMAAEEMDEFMAAALEVAERNEVQLYRETDLLVSDLYPADIAAGKHVLLVYTGETLHKYLAIKADKDELVRMGSYEGAQREEIARRFGQLLSYPEKVIDDLIARNKSG
;
A
#
# COMPACT_ATOMS: atom_id res chain seq x y z
N MET A 1 40.27 74.74 -1.86
CA MET A 1 40.78 74.98 -0.49
C MET A 1 40.17 73.93 0.42
N ARG A 2 40.99 73.36 1.30
CA ARG A 2 40.68 72.30 2.27
C ARG A 2 39.58 72.74 3.25
N ASN A 3 38.88 71.75 3.81
CA ASN A 3 38.39 71.64 5.20
C ASN A 3 36.92 71.18 5.23
N SER A 4 36.46 70.37 6.15
CA SER A 4 37.08 69.39 7.05
C SER A 4 35.90 68.57 7.57
N VAL A 5 36.15 67.28 7.72
CA VAL A 5 35.33 66.27 8.39
C VAL A 5 34.83 66.77 9.75
N MET A 6 33.54 66.55 10.07
CA MET A 6 33.09 66.25 11.45
C MET A 6 31.66 65.66 11.46
N LEU A 7 31.55 64.34 11.35
CA LEU A 7 30.53 63.53 12.07
C LEU A 7 31.26 63.00 13.33
N PRO A 8 30.63 62.71 14.50
CA PRO A 8 29.43 61.85 14.65
C PRO A 8 28.48 62.37 15.77
N PHE A 9 27.25 61.90 15.96
CA PHE A 9 26.88 60.68 16.70
C PHE A 9 25.37 60.50 16.51
N VAL A 10 24.97 59.60 15.62
CA VAL A 10 23.62 59.06 15.65
C VAL A 10 23.72 57.81 16.52
N ALA A 11 23.04 57.83 17.67
CA ALA A 11 22.91 56.66 18.53
C ALA A 11 22.10 55.59 17.76
N ALA A 12 22.82 54.68 17.11
CA ALA A 12 22.24 53.47 16.56
C ALA A 12 21.90 52.55 17.74
N VAL A 13 20.64 52.62 18.20
CA VAL A 13 20.05 51.55 19.01
C VAL A 13 19.91 50.36 18.10
N VAL A 14 20.91 49.48 18.12
CA VAL A 14 20.82 48.16 17.51
C VAL A 14 19.90 47.34 18.41
N LEU A 15 18.62 47.31 18.07
CA LEU A 15 17.73 46.23 18.49
C LEU A 15 18.27 44.97 17.83
N LEU A 16 19.06 44.20 18.57
CA LEU A 16 19.32 42.80 18.26
C LEU A 16 18.00 42.03 18.42
N GLY A 17 17.11 42.19 17.44
CA GLY A 17 16.03 41.27 17.19
C GLY A 17 16.65 39.96 16.71
N GLY A 18 17.06 39.12 17.67
CA GLY A 18 17.40 37.75 17.40
C GLY A 18 16.15 37.05 16.87
N CYS A 19 16.00 37.00 15.55
CA CYS A 19 15.19 36.00 14.89
C CYS A 19 15.84 34.65 15.17
N ALA A 20 15.52 34.07 16.33
CA ALA A 20 15.51 32.62 16.44
C ALA A 20 14.31 32.13 15.62
N GLU A 21 14.42 32.24 14.29
CA GLU A 21 13.57 31.48 13.41
C GLU A 21 13.91 30.03 13.69
N THR A 22 12.94 29.36 14.31
CA THR A 22 12.90 27.92 14.48
C THR A 22 13.06 27.30 13.10
N CYS A 23 14.30 26.92 12.77
CA CYS A 23 14.61 26.05 11.64
C CYS A 23 14.19 24.62 12.01
N ALA A 24 12.93 24.45 12.41
CA ALA A 24 12.29 23.17 12.49
C ALA A 24 11.90 22.82 11.05
N PRO A 25 12.31 21.65 10.50
CA PRO A 25 11.83 21.24 9.20
C PRO A 25 10.29 21.17 9.30
N GLN A 26 9.61 22.04 8.57
CA GLN A 26 8.18 21.91 8.40
C GLN A 26 7.97 20.62 7.61
N ARG A 27 7.48 19.57 8.29
CA ARG A 27 6.93 18.40 7.59
C ARG A 27 5.78 18.93 6.74
N GLY A 28 6.02 19.08 5.44
CA GLY A 28 4.98 19.46 4.49
C GLY A 28 3.81 18.49 4.54
N GLU A 29 2.66 18.93 4.06
CA GLU A 29 1.50 18.05 3.83
C GLU A 29 1.95 16.90 2.90
N ILE A 30 1.77 15.66 3.34
CA ILE A 30 2.10 14.48 2.54
C ILE A 30 0.96 14.26 1.57
N ASP A 31 1.24 14.33 0.26
CA ASP A 31 0.24 14.02 -0.76
C ASP A 31 -0.13 12.53 -0.74
N GLU A 32 -1.35 12.22 -1.17
CA GLU A 32 -1.89 10.85 -1.14
C GLU A 32 -1.02 9.86 -1.92
N ARG A 33 -0.50 10.26 -3.08
CA ARG A 33 0.38 9.40 -3.88
C ARG A 33 1.67 9.05 -3.10
N SER A 34 2.30 10.03 -2.46
CA SER A 34 3.46 9.79 -1.59
C SER A 34 3.14 8.88 -0.41
N TYR A 35 1.96 9.03 0.20
CA TYR A 35 1.48 8.16 1.28
C TYR A 35 1.31 6.70 0.80
N LEU A 36 0.64 6.49 -0.33
CA LEU A 36 0.40 5.16 -0.92
C LEU A 36 1.70 4.48 -1.36
N LEU A 37 2.65 5.21 -1.93
CA LEU A 37 3.98 4.68 -2.26
C LEU A 37 4.77 4.28 -1.01
N GLY A 38 4.61 5.03 0.09
CA GLY A 38 5.17 4.67 1.39
C GLY A 38 4.62 3.34 1.92
N ILE A 39 3.29 3.15 1.85
CA ILE A 39 2.63 1.90 2.22
C ILE A 39 3.13 0.74 1.34
N LEU A 40 3.15 0.92 0.02
CA LEU A 40 3.64 -0.08 -0.92
C LEU A 40 5.09 -0.47 -0.62
N GLY A 41 5.95 0.52 -0.32
CA GLY A 41 7.34 0.28 0.05
C GLY A 41 7.50 -0.57 1.30
N GLY A 42 6.71 -0.30 2.34
CA GLY A 42 6.70 -1.11 3.56
C GLY A 42 6.23 -2.54 3.31
N PHE A 43 5.18 -2.73 2.51
CA PHE A 43 4.75 -4.09 2.11
C PHE A 43 5.78 -4.81 1.26
N ALA A 44 6.43 -4.12 0.33
CA ALA A 44 7.49 -4.68 -0.50
C ALA A 44 8.67 -5.19 0.35
N GLU A 45 9.10 -4.42 1.35
CA GLU A 45 10.18 -4.84 2.26
C GLU A 45 9.82 -6.12 3.03
N ILE A 46 8.64 -6.18 3.64
CA ILE A 46 8.26 -7.35 4.44
C ILE A 46 7.93 -8.58 3.57
N VAL A 47 7.55 -8.39 2.31
CA VAL A 47 7.45 -9.47 1.33
C VAL A 47 8.83 -9.97 0.93
N ARG A 48 9.78 -9.06 0.66
CA ARG A 48 11.16 -9.42 0.31
C ARG A 48 11.86 -10.21 1.40
N LEU A 49 11.59 -9.87 2.66
CA LEU A 49 12.13 -10.54 3.84
C LEU A 49 11.40 -11.86 4.18
N GLY A 50 10.34 -12.21 3.45
CA GLY A 50 9.58 -13.44 3.65
C GLY A 50 8.67 -13.44 4.89
N VAL A 51 8.41 -12.26 5.47
CA VAL A 51 7.44 -12.12 6.58
C VAL A 51 6.01 -12.24 6.05
N LYS A 52 5.74 -11.64 4.89
CA LYS A 52 4.52 -11.89 4.12
C LYS A 52 4.86 -12.67 2.86
N GLU A 53 4.06 -13.68 2.56
CA GLU A 53 4.19 -14.40 1.29
C GLU A 53 3.59 -13.60 0.13
N LEU A 54 2.42 -12.98 0.35
CA LEU A 54 1.74 -12.06 -0.55
C LEU A 54 1.26 -10.81 0.21
N ALA A 55 1.37 -9.64 -0.42
CA ALA A 55 0.71 -8.41 0.05
C ALA A 55 -0.14 -7.79 -1.08
N LEU A 56 -1.14 -7.00 -0.67
CA LEU A 56 -2.02 -6.24 -1.57
C LEU A 56 -1.75 -4.76 -1.36
N SER A 57 -1.73 -3.97 -2.44
CA SER A 57 -1.76 -2.51 -2.35
C SER A 57 -3.13 -2.00 -1.90
N GLU A 58 -3.26 -0.68 -1.81
CA GLU A 58 -4.56 -0.03 -1.77
C GLU A 58 -5.37 -0.37 -3.03
N VAL A 59 -6.70 -0.40 -2.88
CA VAL A 59 -7.64 -0.65 -3.97
C VAL A 59 -8.01 0.70 -4.60
N MET A 60 -7.78 0.84 -5.91
CA MET A 60 -7.93 2.12 -6.61
C MET A 60 -8.64 1.96 -7.96
N ALA A 61 -9.14 3.05 -8.54
CA ALA A 61 -9.72 3.04 -9.88
C ALA A 61 -8.67 2.65 -10.94
N ALA A 62 -9.13 2.26 -12.13
CA ALA A 62 -8.23 1.84 -13.20
C ALA A 62 -7.28 2.97 -13.61
N GLU A 63 -7.82 4.19 -13.72
CA GLU A 63 -7.10 5.40 -14.12
C GLU A 63 -6.06 5.81 -13.05
N GLU A 64 -6.44 5.77 -11.77
CA GLU A 64 -5.53 6.03 -10.65
C GLU A 64 -4.38 5.02 -10.64
N MET A 65 -4.68 3.74 -10.90
CA MET A 65 -3.67 2.71 -11.02
C MET A 65 -2.72 2.98 -12.18
N ASP A 66 -3.22 3.42 -13.33
CA ASP A 66 -2.38 3.75 -14.50
C ASP A 66 -1.35 4.83 -14.17
N GLU A 67 -1.74 5.86 -13.42
CA GLU A 67 -0.86 6.94 -12.97
C GLU A 67 0.12 6.46 -11.86
N PHE A 68 -0.30 5.51 -11.04
CA PHE A 68 0.49 4.96 -9.94
C PHE A 68 1.57 3.97 -10.40
N MET A 69 1.32 3.21 -11.48
CA MET A 69 2.14 2.08 -11.92
C MET A 69 3.64 2.39 -12.05
N ALA A 70 4.00 3.52 -12.66
CA ALA A 70 5.40 3.84 -12.93
C ALA A 70 6.23 3.93 -11.64
N ALA A 71 5.71 4.65 -10.63
CA ALA A 71 6.39 4.78 -9.35
C ALA A 71 6.29 3.50 -8.50
N ALA A 72 5.21 2.74 -8.63
CA ALA A 72 5.09 1.43 -7.98
C ALA A 72 6.17 0.46 -8.48
N LEU A 73 6.47 0.46 -9.78
CA LEU A 73 7.53 -0.37 -10.38
C LEU A 73 8.92 0.03 -9.87
N GLU A 74 9.20 1.32 -9.70
CA GLU A 74 10.45 1.78 -9.07
C GLU A 74 10.58 1.29 -7.61
N VAL A 75 9.48 1.31 -6.85
CA VAL A 75 9.43 0.76 -5.49
C VAL A 75 9.70 -0.74 -5.49
N ALA A 76 9.11 -1.47 -6.45
CA ALA A 76 9.28 -2.91 -6.55
C ALA A 76 10.72 -3.31 -6.92
N GLU A 77 11.31 -2.62 -7.89
CA GLU A 77 12.71 -2.82 -8.31
C GLU A 77 13.67 -2.59 -7.13
N ARG A 78 13.52 -1.48 -6.42
CA ARG A 78 14.36 -1.15 -5.25
C ARG A 78 14.28 -2.21 -4.14
N ASN A 79 13.11 -2.84 -3.98
CA ASN A 79 12.87 -3.84 -2.94
C ASN A 79 13.03 -5.29 -3.44
N GLU A 80 13.43 -5.49 -4.69
CA GLU A 80 13.59 -6.82 -5.31
C GLU A 80 12.33 -7.71 -5.21
N VAL A 81 11.15 -7.09 -5.40
CA VAL A 81 9.85 -7.78 -5.47
C VAL A 81 9.23 -7.61 -6.85
N GLN A 82 8.19 -8.40 -7.13
CA GLN A 82 7.39 -8.32 -8.34
C GLN A 82 6.01 -7.74 -8.03
N LEU A 83 5.41 -7.11 -9.04
CA LEU A 83 4.06 -6.59 -9.00
C LEU A 83 3.20 -7.26 -10.06
N TYR A 84 2.00 -7.65 -9.68
CA TYR A 84 0.96 -8.08 -10.62
C TYR A 84 -0.27 -7.20 -10.43
N ARG A 85 -0.75 -6.59 -11.52
CA ARG A 85 -1.98 -5.81 -11.51
C ARG A 85 -3.17 -6.75 -11.60
N GLU A 86 -3.90 -6.85 -10.51
CA GLU A 86 -5.13 -7.61 -10.42
C GLU A 86 -6.32 -6.67 -10.67
N THR A 87 -7.15 -7.06 -11.63
CA THR A 87 -8.32 -6.29 -12.08
C THR A 87 -9.63 -6.92 -11.63
N ASP A 88 -9.58 -8.14 -11.11
CA ASP A 88 -10.71 -8.92 -10.59
C ASP A 88 -10.25 -9.68 -9.35
N LEU A 89 -10.14 -8.95 -8.23
CA LEU A 89 -9.62 -9.51 -6.98
C LEU A 89 -10.42 -10.73 -6.55
N LEU A 90 -9.72 -11.79 -6.14
CA LEU A 90 -10.31 -13.01 -5.58
C LEU A 90 -11.36 -12.72 -4.48
N VAL A 91 -12.63 -12.76 -4.87
CA VAL A 91 -13.77 -12.69 -3.94
C VAL A 91 -13.90 -14.03 -3.22
N SER A 92 -13.84 -14.00 -1.89
CA SER A 92 -14.00 -15.14 -0.97
C SER A 92 -14.51 -14.63 0.38
N ASP A 93 -14.76 -15.51 1.35
CA ASP A 93 -15.23 -15.13 2.69
C ASP A 93 -14.21 -14.35 3.56
N LEU A 94 -13.05 -13.96 3.01
CA LEU A 94 -12.12 -13.08 3.72
C LEU A 94 -12.50 -11.60 3.71
N TYR A 95 -13.15 -11.16 2.63
CA TYR A 95 -13.50 -9.75 2.43
C TYR A 95 -14.95 -9.63 1.94
N PRO A 96 -15.61 -8.49 2.17
CA PRO A 96 -16.87 -8.17 1.52
C PRO A 96 -16.78 -8.30 -0.01
N ALA A 97 -17.84 -8.80 -0.65
CA ALA A 97 -17.84 -9.11 -2.07
C ALA A 97 -17.62 -7.89 -2.99
N ASP A 98 -17.89 -6.69 -2.48
CA ASP A 98 -17.81 -5.42 -3.20
C ASP A 98 -16.49 -4.66 -2.98
N ILE A 99 -15.59 -5.16 -2.13
CA ILE A 99 -14.40 -4.42 -1.68
C ILE A 99 -13.52 -3.90 -2.83
N ALA A 100 -13.45 -4.66 -3.92
CA ALA A 100 -12.66 -4.33 -5.12
C ALA A 100 -13.47 -4.43 -6.42
N ALA A 101 -14.81 -4.37 -6.34
CA ALA A 101 -15.65 -4.43 -7.52
C ALA A 101 -15.35 -3.27 -8.48
N GLY A 102 -14.89 -3.60 -9.69
CA GLY A 102 -14.51 -2.61 -10.72
C GLY A 102 -13.27 -1.79 -10.38
N LYS A 103 -12.47 -2.23 -9.40
CA LYS A 103 -11.23 -1.56 -8.97
C LYS A 103 -10.03 -2.49 -9.13
N HIS A 104 -8.85 -1.89 -9.17
CA HIS A 104 -7.59 -2.60 -9.36
C HIS A 104 -6.78 -2.60 -8.06
N VAL A 105 -5.95 -3.64 -7.91
CA VAL A 105 -5.02 -3.79 -6.79
C VAL A 105 -3.71 -4.39 -7.29
N LEU A 106 -2.58 -4.03 -6.68
CA LEU A 106 -1.30 -4.65 -6.95
C LEU A 106 -1.04 -5.77 -5.95
N LEU A 107 -0.71 -6.94 -6.49
CA LEU A 107 -0.13 -8.04 -5.72
C LEU A 107 1.37 -7.82 -5.65
N VAL A 108 1.90 -7.74 -4.43
CA VAL A 108 3.34 -7.63 -4.16
C VAL A 108 3.84 -8.99 -3.72
N TYR A 109 4.78 -9.56 -4.47
CA TYR A 109 5.18 -10.95 -4.27
C TYR A 109 6.63 -11.23 -4.72
N THR A 110 7.13 -12.42 -4.38
CA THR A 110 8.38 -12.98 -4.92
C THR A 110 8.17 -14.42 -5.40
N GLY A 111 9.03 -14.92 -6.28
CA GLY A 111 9.02 -16.31 -6.73
C GLY A 111 7.66 -16.79 -7.24
N GLU A 112 7.25 -17.98 -6.78
CA GLU A 112 6.06 -18.71 -7.23
C GLU A 112 4.75 -18.25 -6.56
N THR A 113 4.77 -17.23 -5.70
CA THR A 113 3.58 -16.77 -4.97
C THR A 113 2.44 -16.38 -5.92
N LEU A 114 2.73 -15.72 -7.04
CA LEU A 114 1.70 -15.37 -8.02
C LEU A 114 1.01 -16.63 -8.59
N HIS A 115 1.76 -17.68 -8.88
CA HIS A 115 1.18 -18.94 -9.35
C HIS A 115 0.26 -19.57 -8.30
N LYS A 116 0.63 -19.52 -7.01
CA LYS A 116 -0.26 -19.98 -5.93
C LYS A 116 -1.55 -19.18 -5.86
N TYR A 117 -1.46 -17.87 -5.98
CA TYR A 117 -2.63 -16.99 -6.02
C TYR A 117 -3.55 -17.33 -7.20
N LEU A 118 -3.00 -17.42 -8.41
CA LEU A 118 -3.75 -17.73 -9.63
C LEU A 118 -4.37 -19.14 -9.58
N ALA A 119 -3.69 -20.11 -8.96
CA ALA A 119 -4.23 -21.44 -8.73
C ALA A 119 -5.47 -21.42 -7.81
N ILE A 120 -5.44 -20.62 -6.73
CA ILE A 120 -6.62 -20.46 -5.86
C ILE A 120 -7.79 -19.84 -6.63
N LYS A 121 -7.53 -18.84 -7.49
CA LYS A 121 -8.57 -18.28 -8.38
C LYS A 121 -9.15 -19.33 -9.32
N ALA A 122 -8.29 -20.07 -10.01
CA ALA A 122 -8.71 -21.11 -10.94
C ALA A 122 -9.56 -22.21 -10.26
N ASP A 123 -9.17 -22.65 -9.06
CA ASP A 123 -9.92 -23.64 -8.30
C ASP A 123 -11.30 -23.12 -7.90
N LYS A 124 -11.39 -21.85 -7.47
CA LYS A 124 -12.68 -21.20 -7.20
C LYS A 124 -13.54 -21.16 -8.46
N ASP A 125 -12.98 -20.72 -9.59
CA ASP A 125 -13.73 -20.59 -10.84
C ASP A 125 -14.27 -21.94 -11.32
N GLU A 126 -13.50 -23.02 -11.13
CA GLU A 126 -13.94 -24.38 -11.41
C GLU A 126 -15.10 -24.82 -10.49
N LEU A 127 -15.00 -24.55 -9.19
CA LEU A 127 -16.09 -24.82 -8.23
C LEU A 127 -17.37 -24.07 -8.60
N VAL A 128 -17.26 -22.80 -9.03
CA VAL A 128 -18.40 -22.00 -9.50
C VAL A 128 -18.99 -22.62 -10.77
N ARG A 129 -18.15 -22.99 -11.73
CA ARG A 129 -18.57 -23.63 -13.00
C ARG A 129 -19.28 -24.96 -12.76
N MET A 130 -18.87 -25.72 -11.75
CA MET A 130 -19.48 -26.97 -11.33
C MET A 130 -20.74 -26.80 -10.47
N GLY A 131 -21.05 -25.57 -10.03
CA GLY A 131 -22.15 -25.32 -9.10
C GLY A 131 -21.91 -25.85 -7.69
N SER A 132 -20.65 -26.04 -7.29
CA SER A 132 -20.23 -26.61 -5.99
C SER A 132 -19.49 -25.61 -5.09
N TYR A 133 -19.44 -24.33 -5.47
CA TYR A 133 -18.88 -23.27 -4.65
C TYR A 133 -19.82 -22.85 -3.51
N GLU A 134 -19.99 -23.72 -2.52
CA GLU A 134 -20.82 -23.52 -1.33
C GLU A 134 -20.15 -24.06 -0.06
N GLY A 135 -20.70 -23.78 1.13
CA GLY A 135 -20.29 -24.39 2.40
C GLY A 135 -18.78 -24.50 2.64
N ALA A 136 -18.28 -25.72 2.77
CA ALA A 136 -16.89 -26.02 3.08
C ALA A 136 -15.91 -25.59 1.97
N GLN A 137 -16.34 -25.63 0.71
CA GLN A 137 -15.53 -25.25 -0.44
C GLN A 137 -15.28 -23.74 -0.47
N ARG A 138 -16.27 -22.91 -0.08
CA ARG A 138 -16.09 -21.46 0.07
C ARG A 138 -15.10 -21.14 1.17
N GLU A 139 -15.22 -21.82 2.31
CA GLU A 139 -14.30 -21.68 3.44
C GLU A 139 -12.87 -22.09 3.06
N GLU A 140 -12.69 -23.19 2.33
CA GLU A 140 -11.37 -23.66 1.89
C GLU A 140 -10.65 -22.62 1.03
N ILE A 141 -11.34 -22.02 0.04
CA ILE A 141 -10.79 -20.95 -0.80
C ILE A 141 -10.39 -19.73 0.06
N ALA A 142 -11.24 -19.33 1.00
CA ALA A 142 -10.94 -18.22 1.90
C ALA A 142 -9.72 -18.50 2.79
N ARG A 143 -9.60 -19.71 3.35
CA ARG A 143 -8.46 -20.11 4.17
C ARG A 143 -7.16 -20.10 3.37
N ARG A 144 -7.15 -20.71 2.18
CA ARG A 144 -5.98 -20.74 1.29
C ARG A 144 -5.51 -19.33 0.94
N PHE A 145 -6.44 -18.42 0.62
CA PHE A 145 -6.10 -17.04 0.33
C PHE A 145 -5.54 -16.31 1.56
N GLY A 146 -6.12 -16.55 2.74
CA GLY A 146 -5.71 -15.90 3.99
C GLY A 146 -4.32 -16.35 4.44
N GLN A 147 -4.04 -17.64 4.28
CA GLN A 147 -2.70 -18.21 4.50
C GLN A 147 -1.68 -17.63 3.53
N LEU A 148 -2.05 -17.46 2.25
CA LEU A 148 -1.17 -16.82 1.26
C LEU A 148 -0.87 -15.36 1.61
N LEU A 149 -1.82 -14.66 2.24
CA LEU A 149 -1.61 -13.32 2.81
C LEU A 149 -0.86 -13.35 4.15
N SER A 150 -0.45 -14.52 4.63
CA SER A 150 0.23 -14.74 5.91
C SER A 150 -0.57 -14.27 7.12
N TYR A 151 -1.91 -14.35 7.05
CA TYR A 151 -2.76 -14.07 8.19
C TYR A 151 -2.67 -15.21 9.22
N PRO A 152 -2.61 -14.90 10.53
CA PRO A 152 -2.75 -15.93 11.56
C PRO A 152 -4.09 -16.65 11.44
N GLU A 153 -4.14 -17.96 11.72
CA GLU A 153 -5.36 -18.78 11.63
C GLU A 153 -6.55 -18.15 12.35
N LYS A 154 -6.34 -17.60 13.56
CA LYS A 154 -7.40 -16.90 14.29
C LYS A 154 -7.99 -15.71 13.51
N VAL A 155 -7.14 -14.95 12.81
CA VAL A 155 -7.60 -13.81 12.01
C VAL A 155 -8.40 -14.30 10.81
N ILE A 156 -7.96 -15.38 10.17
CA ILE A 156 -8.69 -16.04 9.08
C ILE A 156 -10.07 -16.50 9.57
N ASP A 157 -10.14 -17.18 10.71
CA ASP A 157 -11.39 -17.62 11.34
C ASP A 157 -12.33 -16.45 11.62
N ASP A 158 -11.80 -15.37 12.22
CA ASP A 158 -12.56 -14.19 12.58
C ASP A 158 -13.12 -13.49 11.31
N LEU A 159 -12.35 -13.39 10.23
CA LEU A 159 -12.78 -12.80 8.96
C LEU A 159 -13.86 -13.65 8.28
N ILE A 160 -13.64 -14.96 8.19
CA ILE A 160 -14.60 -15.89 7.59
C ILE A 160 -15.92 -15.87 8.38
N ALA A 161 -15.88 -15.87 9.71
CA ALA A 161 -17.08 -15.80 10.54
C ALA A 161 -17.86 -14.50 10.32
N ARG A 162 -17.18 -13.37 10.11
CA ARG A 162 -17.81 -12.06 9.84
C ARG A 162 -18.50 -12.01 8.47
N ASN A 163 -17.91 -12.61 7.45
CA ASN A 163 -18.42 -12.50 6.07
C ASN A 163 -19.34 -13.65 5.64
N LYS A 164 -19.37 -14.78 6.37
CA LYS A 164 -20.29 -15.92 6.13
C LYS A 164 -21.79 -15.58 6.26
N SER A 165 -22.13 -14.40 6.74
CA SER A 165 -23.51 -13.98 7.00
C SER A 165 -24.17 -13.21 5.83
N GLY A 166 -23.54 -13.22 4.64
CA GLY A 166 -24.02 -12.53 3.43
C GLY A 166 -24.41 -13.48 2.32
#